data_AF-A0A059FY65-F1
#
_entry.id   AF-A0A059FY65-F1
#
_cell.length_a   1.000
_cell.length_b   1.000
_cell.length_c   1.000
_cell.angle_alpha   90.00
_cell.angle_beta   90.00
_cell.angle_gamma   90.00
#
_symmetry.space_group_name_H-M   'P 1'
#
loop_
_entity.id
_entity.type
_entity.pdbx_description
1 polymer ?
#
loop_
_entity_poly.entity_id
_entity_poly.type
_entity_poly.pdbx_seq_one_letter_code
_entity_poly.pdbx_strand_id
1 'polypeptide(L)' 'MANALGYVSETKTGFEGALAMMNLNATIRIEKNAEKAEEAQPDYRIFAGETATEIGGGWMRKA' A
#
# COMPACT_ATOMS: atom_id res chain seq x y z
N MET A 1 -9.84 24.01 -6.17
CA MET A 1 -10.40 22.67 -5.98
C MET A 1 -9.27 21.68 -6.13
N ALA A 2 -9.04 20.80 -5.15
CA ALA A 2 -7.98 19.81 -5.23
C ALA A 2 -8.41 18.69 -6.19
N ASN A 3 -7.58 18.39 -7.20
CA ASN A 3 -7.77 17.20 -8.02
C ASN A 3 -7.30 16.00 -7.20
N ALA A 4 -8.25 15.25 -6.65
CA ALA A 4 -7.94 14.00 -5.97
C ALA A 4 -7.77 12.87 -7.00
N LEU A 5 -6.78 11.99 -6.76
CA LEU A 5 -6.54 10.79 -7.59
C LEU A 5 -7.58 9.68 -7.35
N GLY A 6 -8.38 9.82 -6.29
CA GLY A 6 -9.44 8.90 -5.93
C GLY A 6 -10.13 9.36 -4.66
N TYR A 7 -11.27 8.74 -4.37
CA TYR A 7 -12.06 9.00 -3.17
C TYR A 7 -12.33 7.69 -2.46
N VAL A 8 -12.19 7.72 -1.13
CA VAL A 8 -12.53 6.60 -0.25
C VAL A 8 -13.45 7.08 0.85
N SER A 9 -14.29 6.17 1.33
CA SER A 9 -15.21 6.37 2.45
C SER A 9 -14.88 5.40 3.57
N GLU A 10 -15.06 5.83 4.82
CA GLU A 10 -14.88 4.97 5.99
C GLU A 10 -15.92 3.84 6.01
N THR A 11 -15.49 2.67 6.45
CA THR A 11 -16.30 1.47 6.66
C THR A 11 -16.11 1.00 8.10
N LYS A 12 -16.84 -0.04 8.52
CA LYS A 12 -16.70 -0.60 9.87
C LYS A 12 -15.28 -1.11 10.19
N THR A 13 -14.49 -1.41 9.17
CA THR A 13 -13.18 -2.06 9.32
C THR A 13 -12.06 -1.37 8.55
N GLY A 14 -12.30 -0.19 7.95
CA GLY A 14 -11.29 0.50 7.15
C GLY A 14 -11.87 1.56 6.23
N PHE A 15 -11.33 1.65 5.02
CA PHE A 15 -11.76 2.59 3.99
C PHE A 15 -11.93 1.86 2.65
N GLU A 16 -12.95 2.24 1.88
CA GLU A 16 -13.22 1.67 0.56
C GLU A 16 -13.60 2.76 -0.44
N GLY A 17 -13.19 2.61 -1.70
CA GLY A 17 -13.58 3.53 -2.76
C GLY A 17 -12.82 3.32 -4.06
N ALA A 18 -12.84 4.32 -4.93
CA ALA A 18 -12.30 4.23 -6.28
C ALA A 18 -11.07 5.13 -6.45
N LEU A 19 -9.98 4.53 -6.93
CA LEU A 19 -8.83 5.25 -7.48
C LEU A 19 -9.10 5.48 -8.98
N ALA A 20 -9.36 6.73 -9.37
CA ALA A 20 -9.63 7.11 -10.76
C ALA A 20 -8.31 7.38 -11.50
N MET A 21 -7.41 6.39 -11.54
CA MET A 21 -6.17 6.48 -12.31
C MET A 21 -6.39 5.89 -13.71
N MET A 22 -6.12 6.68 -14.75
CA MET A 22 -6.41 6.27 -16.13
C MET A 22 -5.58 5.09 -16.63
N ASN A 23 -4.48 4.70 -15.97
CA ASN A 23 -3.77 3.42 -16.05
C ASN A 23 -2.50 3.54 -15.16
N LEU A 24 -2.46 2.91 -13.99
CA LEU A 24 -1.22 2.84 -13.19
C LEU A 24 -0.45 1.57 -13.58
N ASN A 25 0.56 1.72 -14.43
CA ASN A 25 1.54 0.66 -14.71
C ASN A 25 2.90 1.11 -14.17
N ALA A 26 3.28 0.58 -13.01
CA ALA A 26 4.55 0.85 -12.37
C ALA A 26 5.21 -0.47 -11.94
N THR A 27 6.52 -0.58 -12.13
CA THR A 27 7.29 -1.69 -11.55
C THR A 27 7.19 -1.63 -10.03
N ILE A 28 6.90 -2.77 -9.42
CA ILE A 28 6.86 -2.91 -7.96
C ILE A 28 8.01 -3.77 -7.45
N ARG A 29 8.45 -3.47 -6.22
CA ARG A 29 9.39 -4.29 -5.46
C ARG A 29 8.76 -4.65 -4.11
N ILE A 30 8.88 -5.91 -3.72
CA ILE A 30 8.44 -6.42 -2.43
C ILE A 30 9.70 -6.83 -1.67
N GLU A 31 9.94 -6.17 -0.54
CA GLU A 31 11.18 -6.33 0.23
C GLU A 31 10.86 -6.70 1.67
N LYS A 32 11.67 -7.54 2.30
CA LYS A 32 11.49 -7.88 3.72
C LYS A 32 11.62 -6.61 4.56
N ASN A 33 10.73 -6.45 5.53
CA ASN A 33 10.80 -5.34 6.47
C ASN A 33 11.90 -5.61 7.50
N ALA A 34 13.12 -5.15 7.23
CA ALA A 34 14.26 -5.29 8.14
C ALA A 34 14.07 -4.52 9.46
N GLU A 35 13.18 -3.53 9.48
CA GLU A 35 12.88 -2.68 10.65
C GLU A 35 11.71 -3.22 11.48
N LYS A 36 11.17 -4.40 11.13
CA LYS A 36 10.05 -5.01 11.86
C LYS A 36 10.42 -5.26 13.33
N ALA A 37 9.72 -4.58 14.24
CA ALA A 37 9.91 -4.68 15.69
C ALA A 37 8.75 -5.37 16.41
N GLU A 38 7.56 -5.44 15.81
CA GLU A 38 6.36 -6.01 16.43
C GLU A 38 5.46 -6.73 15.41
N GLU A 39 4.53 -7.55 15.90
CA GLU A 39 3.67 -8.37 15.04
C GLU A 39 2.70 -7.56 14.18
N ALA A 40 2.22 -6.43 14.70
CA ALA A 40 1.32 -5.54 13.97
C ALA A 40 1.99 -4.92 12.74
N GLN A 41 3.32 -4.86 12.69
CA GLN A 41 4.06 -4.33 11.55
C GLN A 41 4.17 -5.34 10.40
N PRO A 42 4.19 -4.86 9.15
CA PRO A 42 4.24 -5.73 7.98
C PRO A 42 5.56 -6.52 7.93
N ASP A 43 5.49 -7.76 7.45
CA ASP A 43 6.66 -8.61 7.15
C ASP A 43 7.40 -8.14 5.89
N TYR A 44 6.67 -7.51 4.96
CA TYR A 44 7.21 -6.99 3.72
C TYR A 44 6.71 -5.56 3.45
N ARG A 45 7.58 -4.71 2.90
CA ARG A 45 7.23 -3.38 2.39
C ARG A 45 7.15 -3.43 0.87
N ILE A 46 6.17 -2.72 0.31
CA ILE A 46 5.89 -2.70 -1.12
C ILE A 46 6.17 -1.31 -1.66
N PHE A 47 7.09 -1.23 -2.62
CA PHE A 47 7.52 0.01 -3.25
C PHE A 47 7.14 0.03 -4.72
N ALA A 48 6.81 1.21 -5.25
CA ALA A 48 6.52 1.42 -6.67
C ALA A 48 7.45 2.47 -7.29
N GLY A 49 7.80 2.22 -8.56
CA GLY A 49 8.57 3.13 -9.39
C GLY A 49 10.05 3.24 -8.99
N GLU A 50 10.76 4.09 -9.72
CA GLU A 50 12.21 4.29 -9.56
C GLU A 50 12.55 4.99 -8.24
N THR A 51 11.68 5.88 -7.77
CA THR A 51 11.86 6.64 -6.52
C THR A 51 11.57 5.85 -5.26
N ALA A 52 11.27 4.55 -5.37
CA ALA A 52 10.95 3.68 -4.24
C ALA A 52 9.81 4.22 -3.36
N THR A 53 8.76 4.77 -3.96
CA THR A 53 7.62 5.27 -3.20
C THR A 53 6.93 4.09 -2.52
N GLU A 54 6.82 4.12 -1.19
CA GLU A 54 6.12 3.08 -0.44
C GLU A 54 4.61 3.18 -0.67
N ILE A 55 4.00 2.06 -1.09
CA ILE A 55 2.59 1.98 -1.45
C ILE A 55 1.82 0.94 -0.64
N GLY A 56 2.48 0.19 0.23
CA GLY A 56 1.80 -0.77 1.10
C GLY A 56 2.74 -1.70 1.87
N GLY A 57 2.13 -2.57 2.66
CA GLY A 57 2.79 -3.61 3.43
C GLY A 57 2.06 -4.95 3.32
N GLY A 58 2.80 -6.04 3.51
CA GLY A 58 2.27 -7.40 3.49
C GLY A 58 2.63 -8.17 4.74
N TRP A 59 1.70 -8.98 5.23
CA TRP A 59 1.89 -9.89 6.36
C TRP A 59 1.92 -11.33 5.84
N MET A 60 2.83 -12.13 6.38
CA MET A 60 2.84 -13.57 6.15
C MET A 60 1.61 -14.18 6.81
N ARG A 61 0.83 -14.94 6.04
CA ARG A 61 -0.29 -15.70 6.58
C ARG A 61 0.23 -16.73 7.56
N LYS A 62 -0.18 -16.63 8.83
CA LYS A 62 0.02 -17.68 9.83
C LYS A 62 -1.03 -18.78 9.59
N ALA A 63 -0.60 -20.05 9.72
CA ALA A 63 -1.45 -21.22 9.54
C ALA A 63 -2.48 -21.36 10.67
#